data_AF-A0AAJ5RK58-F1
#
_entry.id   AF-A0AAJ5RK58-F1
#
_cell.length_a   1.000
_cell.length_b   1.000
_cell.length_c   1.000
_cell.angle_alpha   90.00
_cell.angle_beta   90.00
_cell.angle_gamma   90.00
#
_symmetry.space_group_name_H-M   'P 1'
#
loop_
_entity.id
_entity.type
_entity.pdbx_description
1 polymer ?
#
loop_
_entity_poly.entity_id
_entity_poly.type
_entity_poly.pdbx_seq_one_letter_code
_entity_poly.pdbx_strand_id
1 'polypeptide(L)'
;MTDKKKHFTFPSAYTVILLVLLAVMILTYFMPAGKYASLQYNTTQENFTVVAPNGHESTAPGTQATLKKYHVNTDLAKFKDGSVYKPVAIPNTYQKLNQHKPNLFGAIKQFLNAPIQGLSETIDIITFVLILGGIVGVVNKTGAFAAGMAALSKRLKGKEAWLIVIVTSLIALGGTTFGLAEETIAFYPILVPIFMAAGYDALVAIAAIYLGSSIGTMASTVNPFSVVIASNTAGISFTDGMGLRLVMLILGTLICIFYTIRYAEKVKQDPSQSLIYNQKAELEKHFLGNSDVNEVPRFDFRKKLMLIIFAAGFVIMVFGVKEWGWLFNEISSLFLAITFILAFISGLSEKDFVSEFVAGASDLLGVALVIALARGVTIIMEQAQISDTLLYWLSSGVSHMSGVIFSTVMFFVFILLGFFIPSSSGLAVLSMPVMAPLADVVGVNRDVIISAYNWGQGIMSFITPTGLVLASLAMVHVTFDKWLKFVWPLMAIIGLLAIILLGVSVYL
;
A
#
# COMPACT_ATOMS: atom_id res chain seq x y z
N MET A 1 -17.06 -5.09 -44.71
CA MET A 1 -15.89 -4.74 -43.90
C MET A 1 -16.22 -3.48 -43.13
N THR A 2 -16.72 -3.62 -41.90
CA THR A 2 -17.00 -2.48 -41.02
C THR A 2 -15.68 -1.99 -40.43
N ASP A 3 -15.32 -0.75 -40.75
CA ASP A 3 -14.20 -0.02 -40.14
C ASP A 3 -14.34 -0.04 -38.61
N LYS A 4 -13.60 -0.94 -37.97
CA LYS A 4 -13.30 -0.82 -36.54
C LYS A 4 -12.40 0.39 -36.40
N LYS A 5 -12.99 1.58 -36.22
CA LYS A 5 -12.30 2.73 -35.64
C LYS A 5 -11.55 2.21 -34.42
N LYS A 6 -10.21 2.29 -34.43
CA LYS A 6 -9.36 1.92 -33.30
C LYS A 6 -9.77 2.82 -32.12
N HIS A 7 -10.70 2.35 -31.30
CA HIS A 7 -10.97 2.96 -30.01
C HIS A 7 -9.67 2.87 -29.21
N PHE A 8 -9.20 4.02 -28.74
CA PHE A 8 -8.07 4.08 -27.82
C PHE A 8 -8.38 3.21 -26.60
N THR A 9 -7.66 2.09 -26.46
CA THR A 9 -7.71 1.22 -25.29
C THR A 9 -6.62 1.66 -24.33
N PHE A 10 -6.99 1.96 -23.10
CA PHE A 10 -6.01 2.34 -22.08
C PHE A 10 -4.97 1.22 -21.88
N PRO A 11 -3.68 1.54 -21.64
CA PRO A 11 -2.65 0.52 -21.47
C PRO A 11 -2.91 -0.42 -20.28
N SER A 12 -2.38 -1.65 -20.35
CA SER A 12 -2.47 -2.61 -19.23
C SER A 12 -1.63 -2.15 -18.03
N ALA A 13 -1.86 -2.73 -16.85
CA ALA A 13 -1.05 -2.46 -15.65
C ALA A 13 0.47 -2.62 -15.92
N TYR A 14 0.85 -3.68 -16.64
CA TYR A 14 2.23 -3.91 -17.08
C TYR A 14 2.77 -2.77 -17.93
N THR A 15 2.01 -2.32 -18.92
CA THR A 15 2.43 -1.23 -19.81
C THR A 15 2.53 0.08 -19.04
N VAL A 16 1.58 0.38 -18.13
CA VAL A 16 1.64 1.57 -17.28
C VAL A 16 2.91 1.56 -16.44
N ILE A 17 3.25 0.44 -15.78
CA ILE A 17 4.47 0.35 -14.98
C ILE A 17 5.72 0.50 -15.84
N LEU A 18 5.78 -0.12 -17.01
CA LEU A 18 6.92 0.02 -17.92
C LEU A 18 7.10 1.47 -18.42
N LEU A 19 6.00 2.19 -18.67
CA LEU A 19 6.06 3.61 -19.01
C LEU A 19 6.56 4.46 -17.84
N VAL A 20 6.11 4.17 -16.61
CA VAL A 20 6.61 4.84 -15.39
C VAL A 20 8.09 4.54 -15.18
N LEU A 21 8.50 3.29 -15.36
CA LEU A 21 9.89 2.84 -15.26
C LEU A 21 10.78 3.59 -16.27
N LEU A 22 10.31 3.71 -17.51
CA LEU A 22 11.00 4.49 -18.55
C LEU A 22 11.07 5.98 -18.19
N ALA A 23 9.97 6.56 -17.70
CA ALA A 23 9.93 7.98 -17.31
C ALA A 23 10.88 8.28 -16.15
N VAL A 24 10.89 7.42 -15.12
CA VAL A 24 11.82 7.50 -13.98
C VAL A 24 13.25 7.37 -14.45
N MET A 25 13.53 6.41 -15.34
CA MET A 25 14.85 6.24 -15.93
C MET A 25 15.30 7.49 -16.70
N ILE A 26 14.44 8.11 -17.51
CA ILE A 26 14.73 9.38 -18.18
C ILE A 26 15.01 10.47 -17.15
N LEU A 27 14.22 10.54 -16.07
CA LEU A 27 14.40 11.51 -14.99
C LEU A 27 15.80 11.40 -14.35
N THR A 28 16.37 10.20 -14.23
CA THR A 28 17.75 10.01 -13.72
C THR A 28 18.82 10.72 -14.55
N TYR A 29 18.55 11.03 -15.83
CA TYR A 29 19.46 11.81 -16.66
C TYR A 29 19.39 13.31 -16.41
N PHE A 30 18.28 13.81 -15.86
CA PHE A 30 18.12 15.23 -15.55
C PHE A 30 18.45 15.55 -14.10
N MET A 31 18.23 14.59 -13.20
CA MET A 31 18.52 14.74 -11.77
C MET A 31 19.95 14.29 -11.45
N PRO A 32 20.74 15.07 -10.69
CA PRO A 32 22.03 14.62 -10.23
C PRO A 32 21.87 13.55 -9.13
N ALA A 33 22.75 12.56 -9.14
CA ALA A 33 22.91 11.66 -8.01
C ALA A 33 23.37 12.45 -6.79
N GLY A 34 22.82 12.14 -5.63
CA GLY A 34 23.15 12.78 -4.38
C GLY A 34 22.73 11.91 -3.22
N LYS A 35 23.40 12.09 -2.08
CA LYS A 35 23.15 11.26 -0.90
C LYS A 35 23.39 12.05 0.37
N TYR A 36 22.53 11.85 1.37
CA TYR A 36 22.82 12.20 2.75
C TYR A 36 23.70 11.13 3.40
N ALA A 37 24.52 11.52 4.36
CA ALA A 37 25.06 10.53 5.27
C ALA A 37 23.90 9.89 6.05
N SER A 38 24.02 8.61 6.41
CA SER A 38 23.00 7.92 7.20
C SER A 38 23.59 7.30 8.45
N LEU A 39 22.74 7.10 9.44
CA LEU A 39 23.08 6.50 10.72
C LEU A 39 22.09 5.39 11.04
N GLN A 40 22.60 4.20 11.39
CA GLN A 40 21.81 3.03 11.77
C GLN A 40 22.35 2.44 13.06
N TYR A 41 21.46 2.07 13.99
CA TYR A 41 21.85 1.43 15.24
C TYR A 41 22.04 -0.07 15.05
N ASN A 42 23.16 -0.59 15.54
CA ASN A 42 23.42 -2.01 15.61
C ASN A 42 23.11 -2.50 17.02
N THR A 43 22.02 -3.24 17.18
CA THR A 43 21.56 -3.75 18.48
C THR A 43 22.55 -4.75 19.09
N THR A 44 23.27 -5.51 18.26
CA THR A 44 24.24 -6.52 18.73
C THR A 44 25.54 -5.89 19.24
N GLN A 45 26.02 -4.85 18.58
CA GLN A 45 27.29 -4.18 18.92
C GLN A 45 27.10 -2.91 19.77
N GLU A 46 25.85 -2.52 20.04
CA GLU A 46 25.47 -1.31 20.75
C GLU A 46 26.18 -0.04 20.23
N ASN A 47 26.36 0.05 18.93
CA ASN A 47 27.01 1.15 18.25
C ASN A 47 26.15 1.66 17.08
N PHE A 48 26.51 2.83 16.56
CA PHE A 48 25.95 3.34 15.32
C PHE A 48 26.90 3.06 14.17
N THR A 49 26.39 2.46 13.10
CA THR A 49 27.03 2.48 11.79
C THR A 49 26.66 3.79 11.10
N VAL A 50 27.66 4.58 10.74
CA VAL A 50 27.54 5.82 10.00
C VAL A 50 28.08 5.60 8.59
N VAL A 51 27.21 5.75 7.60
CA VAL A 51 27.54 5.61 6.19
C VAL A 51 27.64 7.01 5.58
N ALA A 52 28.84 7.40 5.17
CA ALA A 52 29.05 8.68 4.50
C ALA A 52 28.46 8.67 3.07
N PRO A 53 28.24 9.84 2.43
CA PRO A 53 27.68 9.91 1.08
C PRO A 53 28.49 9.14 0.04
N ASN A 54 29.81 9.07 0.21
CA ASN A 54 30.73 8.31 -0.65
C ASN A 54 30.72 6.79 -0.39
N GLY A 55 29.87 6.29 0.51
CA GLY A 55 29.76 4.88 0.87
C GLY A 55 30.75 4.40 1.94
N HIS A 56 31.64 5.27 2.44
CA HIS A 56 32.55 4.89 3.52
C HIS A 56 31.78 4.67 4.82
N GLU A 57 31.91 3.48 5.40
CA GLU A 57 31.30 3.14 6.68
C GLU A 57 32.25 3.45 7.84
N SER A 58 31.71 3.95 8.93
CA SER A 58 32.43 4.19 10.18
C SER A 58 31.53 3.84 11.36
N THR A 59 32.13 3.51 12.49
CA THR A 59 31.38 3.24 13.71
C THR A 59 31.44 4.45 14.65
N ALA A 60 30.33 4.71 15.32
CA ALA A 60 30.24 5.72 16.38
C ALA A 60 29.61 5.09 17.63
N PRO A 61 29.96 5.54 18.84
CA PRO A 61 29.37 4.99 20.07
C PRO A 61 27.84 5.10 20.08
N GLY A 62 27.13 4.06 20.53
CA GLY A 62 25.67 4.01 20.63
C GLY A 62 25.12 4.87 21.77
N THR A 63 25.36 6.17 21.75
CA THR A 63 25.02 7.10 22.84
C THR A 63 24.14 8.26 22.35
N GLN A 64 23.36 8.85 23.26
CA GLN A 64 22.58 10.06 22.95
C GLN A 64 23.48 11.23 22.51
N ALA A 65 24.72 11.29 23.01
CA ALA A 65 25.69 12.31 22.61
C ALA A 65 26.06 12.18 21.12
N THR A 66 26.14 10.95 20.59
CA THR A 66 26.36 10.70 19.15
C THR A 66 25.19 11.22 18.32
N LEU A 67 23.95 10.96 18.73
CA LEU A 67 22.76 11.46 18.03
C LEU A 67 22.73 13.00 18.00
N LYS A 68 23.01 13.64 19.15
CA LYS A 68 23.13 15.11 19.25
C LYS A 68 24.25 15.66 18.35
N LYS A 69 25.41 15.01 18.30
CA LYS A 69 26.54 15.38 17.42
C LYS A 69 26.13 15.41 15.94
N TYR A 70 25.27 14.48 15.53
CA TYR A 70 24.79 14.39 14.16
C TYR A 70 23.47 15.14 13.91
N HIS A 71 23.01 15.95 14.87
CA HIS A 71 21.74 16.69 14.77
C HIS A 71 20.52 15.78 14.51
N VAL A 72 20.60 14.52 14.94
CA VAL A 72 19.47 13.57 14.90
C VAL A 72 18.72 13.73 16.22
N ASN A 73 17.55 14.37 16.17
CA ASN A 73 16.77 14.74 17.35
C ASN A 73 15.95 13.58 17.96
N THR A 74 16.35 12.34 17.74
CA THR A 74 15.65 11.14 18.21
C THR A 74 16.25 10.63 19.53
N ASP A 75 15.42 10.06 20.41
CA ASP A 75 15.88 9.39 21.63
C ASP A 75 16.52 8.03 21.27
N LEU A 76 17.72 7.76 21.80
CA LEU A 76 18.43 6.49 21.67
C LEU A 76 17.55 5.29 22.05
N ALA A 77 16.66 5.43 23.03
CA ALA A 77 15.74 4.37 23.43
C ALA A 77 14.89 3.86 22.25
N LYS A 78 14.51 4.74 21.31
CA LYS A 78 13.73 4.39 20.11
C LYS A 78 14.49 3.57 19.08
N PHE A 79 15.82 3.64 19.10
CA PHE A 79 16.66 2.75 18.30
C PHE A 79 16.83 1.40 18.99
N LYS A 80 16.97 1.41 20.33
CA LYS A 80 17.12 0.19 21.13
C LYS A 80 15.87 -0.69 21.17
N ASP A 81 14.68 -0.07 21.23
CA ASP A 81 13.39 -0.78 21.27
C ASP A 81 12.88 -1.20 19.88
N GLY A 82 13.62 -0.89 18.80
CA GLY A 82 13.29 -1.25 17.43
C GLY A 82 12.27 -0.34 16.75
N SER A 83 11.78 0.72 17.40
CA SER A 83 10.85 1.68 16.78
C SER A 83 11.48 2.46 15.62
N VAL A 84 12.81 2.61 15.62
CA VAL A 84 13.62 3.15 14.53
C VAL A 84 14.65 2.10 14.11
N TYR A 85 14.28 1.32 13.09
CA TYR A 85 15.06 0.17 12.61
C TYR A 85 15.74 0.41 11.25
N LYS A 86 15.30 1.43 10.50
CA LYS A 86 15.90 1.80 9.21
C LYS A 86 17.02 2.83 9.37
N PRO A 87 17.97 2.90 8.42
CA PRO A 87 18.95 3.98 8.36
C PRO A 87 18.26 5.35 8.33
N VAL A 88 18.70 6.25 9.22
CA VAL A 88 18.17 7.61 9.37
C VAL A 88 19.11 8.59 8.69
N ALA A 89 18.59 9.51 7.87
CA ALA A 89 19.39 10.54 7.23
C ALA A 89 19.97 11.53 8.25
N ILE A 90 21.24 11.90 8.08
CA ILE A 90 21.91 12.91 8.91
C ILE A 90 21.68 14.29 8.26
N PRO A 91 21.03 15.25 8.94
CA PRO A 91 20.74 16.56 8.39
C PRO A 91 22.01 17.31 7.95
N ASN A 92 21.88 18.19 6.94
CA ASN A 92 22.97 19.05 6.43
C ASN A 92 24.20 18.32 5.88
N THR A 93 24.12 17.02 5.60
CA THR A 93 25.23 16.22 5.04
C THR A 93 25.08 15.88 3.56
N TYR A 94 24.07 16.43 2.88
CA TYR A 94 23.82 16.16 1.48
C TYR A 94 25.05 16.49 0.63
N GLN A 95 25.49 15.52 -0.17
CA GLN A 95 26.53 15.71 -1.17
C GLN A 95 26.05 15.20 -2.51
N LYS A 96 26.29 15.99 -3.56
CA LYS A 96 26.17 15.50 -4.94
C LYS A 96 27.24 14.44 -5.16
N LEU A 97 26.83 13.29 -5.66
CA LEU A 97 27.74 12.22 -5.99
C LEU A 97 28.23 12.41 -7.41
N ASN A 98 29.53 12.22 -7.63
CA ASN A 98 30.09 12.14 -8.97
C ASN A 98 29.86 10.72 -9.51
N GLN A 99 28.60 10.38 -9.75
CA GLN A 99 28.20 9.10 -10.32
C GLN A 99 28.14 9.25 -11.84
N HIS A 100 28.87 8.37 -12.54
CA HIS A 100 28.80 8.36 -14.00
C HIS A 100 27.41 7.91 -14.43
N LYS A 101 26.71 8.75 -15.19
CA LYS A 101 25.41 8.37 -15.75
C LYS A 101 25.62 7.20 -16.71
N PRO A 102 24.75 6.17 -16.68
CA PRO A 102 24.90 5.06 -17.59
C PRO A 102 24.85 5.56 -19.04
N ASN A 103 25.75 5.06 -19.88
CA ASN A 103 25.61 5.22 -21.33
C ASN A 103 24.34 4.50 -21.81
N LEU A 104 23.90 4.74 -23.04
CA LEU A 104 22.63 4.17 -23.54
C LEU A 104 22.51 2.66 -23.33
N PHE A 105 23.61 1.92 -23.56
CA PHE A 105 23.65 0.47 -23.33
C PHE A 105 23.50 0.09 -21.86
N GLY A 106 24.23 0.76 -20.96
CA GLY A 106 24.11 0.58 -19.51
C GLY A 106 22.71 0.92 -19.01
N ALA A 107 22.09 1.93 -19.62
CA ALA A 107 20.72 2.33 -19.34
C ALA A 107 19.75 1.21 -19.72
N ILE A 108 19.83 0.69 -20.96
CA ILE A 108 19.00 -0.44 -21.41
C ILE A 108 19.21 -1.65 -20.50
N LYS A 109 20.46 -1.96 -20.14
CA LYS A 109 20.77 -3.04 -19.20
C LYS A 109 20.09 -2.83 -17.84
N GLN A 110 20.14 -1.60 -17.29
CA GLN A 110 19.49 -1.27 -16.03
C GLN A 110 17.95 -1.40 -16.12
N PHE A 111 17.36 -0.88 -17.21
CA PHE A 111 15.93 -0.99 -17.49
C PHE A 111 15.44 -2.44 -17.50
N LEU A 112 16.20 -3.34 -18.15
CA LEU A 112 15.84 -4.76 -18.25
C LEU A 112 16.13 -5.53 -16.96
N ASN A 113 17.19 -5.17 -16.23
CA ASN A 113 17.55 -5.84 -14.98
C ASN A 113 16.65 -5.46 -13.81
N ALA A 114 16.13 -4.23 -13.78
CA ALA A 114 15.37 -3.73 -12.63
C ALA A 114 14.11 -4.57 -12.30
N PRO A 115 13.28 -5.00 -13.27
CA PRO A 115 12.19 -5.93 -13.00
C PRO A 115 12.63 -7.29 -12.45
N ILE A 116 13.77 -7.82 -12.92
CA ILE A 116 14.32 -9.10 -12.48
C ILE A 116 14.77 -9.00 -11.02
N GLN A 117 15.48 -7.92 -10.68
CA GLN A 117 15.86 -7.64 -9.31
C GLN A 117 14.61 -7.38 -8.44
N GLY A 118 13.61 -6.69 -8.98
CA GLY A 118 12.32 -6.48 -8.33
C GLY A 118 11.62 -7.78 -7.95
N LEU A 119 11.67 -8.78 -8.83
CA LEU A 119 11.17 -10.14 -8.54
C LEU A 119 11.93 -10.77 -7.36
N SER A 120 13.27 -10.70 -7.36
CA SER A 120 14.09 -11.25 -6.28
C SER A 120 13.84 -10.56 -4.94
N GLU A 121 13.68 -9.23 -4.94
CA GLU A 121 13.46 -8.44 -3.71
C GLU A 121 12.03 -8.50 -3.17
N THR A 122 11.06 -8.98 -3.97
CA THR A 122 9.65 -9.12 -3.55
C THR A 122 9.19 -10.57 -3.50
N ILE A 123 10.13 -11.51 -3.49
CA ILE A 123 9.82 -12.95 -3.55
C ILE A 123 8.95 -13.40 -2.38
N ASP A 124 9.12 -12.83 -1.19
CA ASP A 124 8.32 -13.19 -0.01
C ASP A 124 6.84 -12.79 -0.18
N ILE A 125 6.59 -11.60 -0.72
CA ILE A 125 5.24 -11.10 -1.00
C ILE A 125 4.59 -11.96 -2.10
N ILE A 126 5.34 -12.24 -3.16
CA ILE A 126 4.87 -13.07 -4.28
C ILE A 126 4.55 -14.49 -3.80
N THR A 127 5.40 -15.07 -2.95
CA THR A 127 5.19 -16.40 -2.38
C THR A 127 3.91 -16.45 -1.55
N PHE A 128 3.69 -15.45 -0.68
CA PHE A 128 2.46 -15.31 0.08
C PHE A 128 1.22 -15.24 -0.83
N VAL A 129 1.25 -14.37 -1.85
CA VAL A 129 0.14 -14.20 -2.81
C VAL A 129 -0.14 -15.52 -3.55
N LEU A 130 0.88 -16.22 -4.04
CA LEU A 130 0.69 -17.49 -4.75
C LEU A 130 0.13 -18.60 -3.86
N ILE A 131 0.63 -18.75 -2.63
CA ILE A 131 0.09 -19.73 -1.65
C ILE A 131 -1.38 -19.44 -1.39
N LEU A 132 -1.71 -18.18 -1.16
CA LEU A 132 -3.08 -17.78 -0.91
C LEU A 132 -3.98 -18.03 -2.13
N GLY A 133 -3.51 -17.72 -3.34
CA GLY A 133 -4.21 -18.03 -4.59
C GLY A 133 -4.55 -19.50 -4.69
N GLY A 134 -3.60 -20.38 -4.34
CA GLY A 134 -3.83 -21.82 -4.34
C GLY A 134 -4.88 -22.26 -3.31
N ILE A 135 -4.86 -21.71 -2.09
CA ILE A 135 -5.90 -21.98 -1.09
C ILE A 135 -7.27 -21.54 -1.60
N VAL A 136 -7.35 -20.35 -2.20
CA VAL A 136 -8.58 -19.82 -2.77
C VAL A 136 -9.11 -20.75 -3.87
N GLY A 137 -8.24 -21.24 -4.76
CA GLY A 137 -8.61 -22.21 -5.81
C GLY A 137 -9.24 -23.47 -5.23
N VAL A 138 -8.60 -24.07 -4.22
CA VAL A 138 -9.12 -25.25 -3.51
C VAL A 138 -10.47 -24.96 -2.85
N VAL A 139 -10.58 -23.87 -2.07
CA VAL A 139 -11.82 -23.53 -1.35
C VAL A 139 -12.95 -23.24 -2.35
N ASN A 140 -12.65 -22.60 -3.47
CA ASN A 140 -13.59 -22.36 -4.55
C ASN A 140 -14.09 -23.67 -5.17
N LYS A 141 -13.19 -24.60 -5.50
CA LYS A 141 -13.55 -25.91 -6.07
C LYS A 141 -14.51 -26.71 -5.19
N THR A 142 -14.34 -26.64 -3.87
CA THR A 142 -15.24 -27.34 -2.93
C THR A 142 -16.66 -26.75 -2.86
N GLY A 143 -16.91 -25.61 -3.51
CA GLY A 143 -18.17 -24.87 -3.44
C GLY A 143 -18.41 -24.20 -2.09
N ALA A 144 -17.39 -24.13 -1.22
CA ALA A 144 -17.48 -23.50 0.09
C ALA A 144 -17.76 -21.99 -0.04
N PHE A 145 -17.07 -21.30 -0.95
CA PHE A 145 -17.34 -19.89 -1.24
C PHE A 145 -18.75 -19.68 -1.81
N ALA A 146 -19.16 -20.46 -2.82
CA ALA A 146 -20.50 -20.36 -3.39
C ALA A 146 -21.62 -20.54 -2.34
N ALA A 147 -21.49 -21.54 -1.47
CA ALA A 147 -22.43 -21.77 -0.38
C ALA A 147 -22.44 -20.62 0.64
N GLY A 148 -21.26 -20.11 1.00
CA GLY A 148 -21.11 -18.96 1.91
C GLY A 148 -21.71 -17.68 1.34
N MET A 149 -21.45 -17.40 0.06
CA MET A 149 -22.02 -16.26 -0.67
C MET A 149 -23.53 -16.31 -0.75
N ALA A 150 -24.11 -17.46 -1.10
CA ALA A 150 -25.57 -17.60 -1.18
C ALA A 150 -26.23 -17.38 0.19
N ALA A 151 -25.64 -17.91 1.26
CA ALA A 151 -26.10 -17.68 2.62
C ALA A 151 -26.00 -16.21 3.03
N LEU A 152 -24.91 -15.54 2.66
CA LEU A 152 -24.65 -14.15 2.99
C LEU A 152 -25.55 -13.21 2.18
N SER A 153 -25.68 -13.42 0.87
CA SER A 153 -26.58 -12.66 -0.01
C SER A 153 -28.02 -12.70 0.51
N LYS A 154 -28.52 -13.88 0.94
CA LYS A 154 -29.84 -14.00 1.56
C LYS A 154 -29.98 -13.18 2.85
N ARG A 155 -28.93 -13.09 3.67
CA ARG A 155 -28.93 -12.29 4.92
C ARG A 155 -28.75 -10.79 4.70
N LEU A 156 -28.05 -10.40 3.63
CA LEU A 156 -27.76 -9.00 3.29
C LEU A 156 -28.85 -8.33 2.47
N LYS A 157 -29.87 -9.06 1.98
CA LYS A 157 -31.00 -8.46 1.25
C LYS A 157 -31.59 -7.26 2.01
N GLY A 158 -31.56 -6.08 1.38
CA GLY A 158 -32.04 -4.81 1.95
C GLY A 158 -31.07 -4.13 2.93
N LYS A 159 -29.87 -4.68 3.12
CA LYS A 159 -28.81 -4.15 4.00
C LYS A 159 -27.44 -4.20 3.33
N GLU A 160 -27.38 -4.23 2.00
CA GLU A 160 -26.16 -4.46 1.24
C GLU A 160 -25.14 -3.34 1.44
N ALA A 161 -25.59 -2.09 1.63
CA ALA A 161 -24.70 -0.96 1.94
C ALA A 161 -23.89 -1.17 3.23
N TRP A 162 -24.40 -1.93 4.20
CA TRP A 162 -23.64 -2.27 5.42
C TRP A 162 -22.40 -3.11 5.12
N LEU A 163 -22.39 -3.87 4.02
CA LEU A 163 -21.19 -4.58 3.60
C LEU A 163 -20.04 -3.60 3.32
N ILE A 164 -20.31 -2.50 2.60
CA ILE A 164 -19.33 -1.43 2.34
C ILE A 164 -18.87 -0.82 3.66
N VAL A 165 -19.82 -0.43 4.53
CA VAL A 165 -19.52 0.21 5.82
C VAL A 165 -18.59 -0.67 6.66
N ILE A 166 -18.94 -1.94 6.85
CA ILE A 166 -18.19 -2.87 7.71
C ILE A 166 -16.81 -3.14 7.14
N VAL A 167 -16.72 -3.49 5.84
CA VAL A 167 -15.45 -3.84 5.18
C VAL A 167 -14.51 -2.64 5.20
N THR A 168 -14.96 -1.48 4.75
CA THR A 168 -14.11 -0.28 4.71
C THR A 168 -13.66 0.16 6.10
N SER A 169 -14.55 0.11 7.10
CA SER A 169 -14.20 0.50 8.47
C SER A 169 -13.18 -0.45 9.09
N LEU A 170 -13.37 -1.77 8.95
CA LEU A 170 -12.43 -2.76 9.51
C LEU A 170 -11.06 -2.67 8.85
N ILE A 171 -11.01 -2.47 7.53
CA ILE A 171 -9.75 -2.35 6.80
C ILE A 171 -9.07 -1.00 7.13
N ALA A 172 -9.83 0.08 7.28
CA ALA A 172 -9.28 1.36 7.76
C ALA A 172 -8.70 1.27 9.17
N LEU A 173 -9.35 0.51 10.06
CA LEU A 173 -8.80 0.20 11.39
C LEU A 173 -7.50 -0.59 11.30
N GLY A 174 -7.40 -1.57 10.38
CA GLY A 174 -6.13 -2.26 10.12
C GLY A 174 -5.03 -1.34 9.60
N GLY A 175 -5.36 -0.46 8.65
CA GLY A 175 -4.42 0.49 8.05
C GLY A 175 -3.86 1.50 9.07
N THR A 176 -4.71 2.04 9.93
CA THR A 176 -4.30 3.04 10.93
C THR A 176 -3.52 2.45 12.11
N THR A 177 -3.70 1.15 12.39
CA THR A 177 -3.10 0.51 13.57
C THR A 177 -1.80 -0.23 13.26
N PHE A 178 -1.78 -1.10 12.27
CA PHE A 178 -0.61 -1.93 11.94
C PHE A 178 -0.23 -1.88 10.47
N GLY A 179 -0.86 -1.01 9.67
CA GLY A 179 -0.49 -0.80 8.27
C GLY A 179 -0.97 -1.89 7.33
N LEU A 180 -2.21 -2.37 7.54
CA LEU A 180 -2.86 -3.35 6.66
C LEU A 180 -2.97 -2.83 5.22
N ALA A 181 -2.03 -3.19 4.35
CA ALA A 181 -1.99 -2.76 2.95
C ALA A 181 -1.70 -3.94 2.03
N GLU A 182 -0.52 -4.53 2.10
CA GLU A 182 -0.10 -5.67 1.29
C GLU A 182 -1.00 -6.89 1.51
N GLU A 183 -1.42 -7.14 2.74
CA GLU A 183 -2.27 -8.27 3.10
C GLU A 183 -3.68 -8.11 2.53
N THR A 184 -4.09 -6.90 2.12
CA THR A 184 -5.44 -6.70 1.57
C THR A 184 -5.67 -7.35 0.22
N ILE A 185 -4.58 -7.65 -0.51
CA ILE A 185 -4.61 -8.43 -1.75
C ILE A 185 -5.35 -9.75 -1.51
N ALA A 186 -5.21 -10.30 -0.32
CA ALA A 186 -5.83 -11.55 0.07
C ALA A 186 -7.35 -11.54 0.15
N PHE A 187 -7.94 -10.37 0.38
CA PHE A 187 -9.38 -10.25 0.55
C PHE A 187 -10.14 -10.17 -0.78
N TYR A 188 -9.48 -9.81 -1.89
CA TYR A 188 -10.17 -9.63 -3.18
C TYR A 188 -10.89 -10.88 -3.67
N PRO A 189 -10.24 -12.07 -3.76
CA PRO A 189 -10.92 -13.26 -4.28
C PRO A 189 -12.11 -13.70 -3.43
N ILE A 190 -12.16 -13.27 -2.17
CA ILE A 190 -13.20 -13.62 -1.20
C ILE A 190 -14.34 -12.61 -1.25
N LEU A 191 -14.00 -11.32 -1.14
CA LEU A 191 -14.99 -10.26 -0.99
C LEU A 191 -15.62 -9.85 -2.32
N VAL A 192 -14.87 -9.86 -3.43
CA VAL A 192 -15.41 -9.44 -4.74
C VAL A 192 -16.64 -10.26 -5.13
N PRO A 193 -16.62 -11.60 -5.07
CA PRO A 193 -17.82 -12.40 -5.31
C PRO A 193 -18.99 -12.04 -4.38
N ILE A 194 -18.73 -11.72 -3.11
CA ILE A 194 -19.76 -11.32 -2.14
C ILE A 194 -20.41 -9.97 -2.52
N PHE A 195 -19.60 -8.98 -2.92
CA PHE A 195 -20.10 -7.69 -3.41
C PHE A 195 -20.96 -7.88 -4.67
N MET A 196 -20.51 -8.72 -5.60
CA MET A 196 -21.27 -9.03 -6.82
C MET A 196 -22.59 -9.76 -6.51
N ALA A 197 -22.58 -10.72 -5.58
CA ALA A 197 -23.79 -11.40 -5.11
C ALA A 197 -24.77 -10.49 -4.35
N ALA A 198 -24.31 -9.33 -3.88
CA ALA A 198 -25.14 -8.26 -3.29
C ALA A 198 -25.68 -7.26 -4.35
N GLY A 199 -25.35 -7.46 -5.62
CA GLY A 199 -25.81 -6.61 -6.73
C GLY A 199 -24.90 -5.43 -7.03
N TYR A 200 -23.70 -5.38 -6.44
CA TYR A 200 -22.69 -4.37 -6.76
C TYR A 200 -21.71 -4.87 -7.84
N ASP A 201 -20.87 -3.98 -8.35
CA ASP A 201 -19.83 -4.35 -9.30
C ASP A 201 -18.48 -4.60 -8.59
N ALA A 202 -17.51 -5.17 -9.31
CA ALA A 202 -16.18 -5.43 -8.76
C ALA A 202 -15.46 -4.13 -8.34
N LEU A 203 -15.78 -2.98 -8.94
CA LEU A 203 -15.19 -1.70 -8.59
C LEU A 203 -15.60 -1.25 -7.18
N VAL A 204 -16.83 -1.52 -6.75
CA VAL A 204 -17.28 -1.29 -5.37
C VAL A 204 -16.48 -2.12 -4.37
N ALA A 205 -16.19 -3.39 -4.69
CA ALA A 205 -15.37 -4.24 -3.82
C ALA A 205 -13.95 -3.66 -3.67
N ILE A 206 -13.36 -3.21 -4.78
CA ILE A 206 -12.04 -2.55 -4.77
C ILE A 206 -12.07 -1.28 -3.96
N ALA A 207 -13.07 -0.43 -4.18
CA ALA A 207 -13.22 0.80 -3.44
C ALA A 207 -13.33 0.51 -1.93
N ALA A 208 -14.14 -0.47 -1.53
CA ALA A 208 -14.34 -0.80 -0.13
C ALA A 208 -13.05 -1.30 0.56
N ILE A 209 -12.24 -2.10 -0.14
CA ILE A 209 -10.99 -2.68 0.37
C ILE A 209 -9.85 -1.68 0.28
N TYR A 210 -9.53 -1.23 -0.94
CA TYR A 210 -8.35 -0.43 -1.22
C TYR A 210 -8.44 0.97 -0.59
N LEU A 211 -9.59 1.65 -0.70
CA LEU A 211 -9.75 2.96 -0.06
C LEU A 211 -9.75 2.84 1.45
N GLY A 212 -10.30 1.75 2.02
CA GLY A 212 -10.24 1.49 3.45
C GLY A 212 -8.80 1.42 3.94
N SER A 213 -7.97 0.60 3.29
CA SER A 213 -6.55 0.48 3.62
C SER A 213 -5.79 1.80 3.45
N SER A 214 -6.03 2.46 2.32
CA SER A 214 -5.33 3.69 1.96
C SER A 214 -5.71 4.84 2.90
N ILE A 215 -7.00 5.04 3.22
CA ILE A 215 -7.43 6.09 4.16
C ILE A 215 -7.01 5.78 5.59
N GLY A 216 -7.03 4.52 6.00
CA GLY A 216 -6.53 4.08 7.31
C GLY A 216 -5.05 4.38 7.47
N THR A 217 -4.24 4.05 6.47
CA THR A 217 -2.81 4.34 6.47
C THR A 217 -2.56 5.85 6.40
N MET A 218 -3.25 6.56 5.51
CA MET A 218 -3.18 8.02 5.35
C MET A 218 -3.48 8.74 6.67
N ALA A 219 -4.51 8.32 7.40
CA ALA A 219 -4.89 8.93 8.68
C ALA A 219 -4.37 8.14 9.88
N SER A 220 -3.20 7.52 9.74
CA SER A 220 -2.60 6.66 10.77
C SER A 220 -2.51 7.31 12.15
N THR A 221 -2.88 6.53 13.17
CA THR A 221 -2.83 6.86 14.59
C THR A 221 -1.63 6.21 15.28
N VAL A 222 -1.44 4.90 15.09
CA VAL A 222 -0.41 4.11 15.81
C VAL A 222 0.39 3.18 14.91
N ASN A 223 0.27 3.34 13.58
CA ASN A 223 0.97 2.48 12.63
C ASN A 223 2.51 2.59 12.78
N PRO A 224 3.21 1.49 13.11
CA PRO A 224 4.67 1.47 13.26
C PRO A 224 5.42 1.80 11.96
N PHE A 225 4.80 1.53 10.81
CA PHE A 225 5.39 1.71 9.48
C PHE A 225 5.11 3.09 8.85
N SER A 226 4.42 3.98 9.58
CA SER A 226 4.12 5.35 9.13
C SER A 226 4.35 6.34 10.27
N VAL A 227 3.29 6.78 10.96
CA VAL A 227 3.32 7.89 11.91
C VAL A 227 4.27 7.67 13.08
N VAL A 228 4.43 6.44 13.58
CA VAL A 228 5.30 6.15 14.73
C VAL A 228 6.76 6.32 14.35
N ILE A 229 7.22 5.65 13.28
CA ILE A 229 8.60 5.80 12.83
C ILE A 229 8.89 7.25 12.40
N ALA A 230 7.94 7.92 11.73
CA ALA A 230 8.09 9.32 11.33
C ALA A 230 8.22 10.27 12.53
N SER A 231 7.39 10.09 13.56
CA SER A 231 7.43 10.93 14.77
C SER A 231 8.72 10.69 15.56
N ASN A 232 9.13 9.42 15.69
CA ASN A 232 10.38 9.07 16.35
C ASN A 232 11.60 9.67 15.62
N THR A 233 11.66 9.58 14.28
CA THR A 233 12.76 10.18 13.51
C THR A 233 12.70 11.71 13.45
N ALA A 234 11.52 12.31 13.64
CA ALA A 234 11.35 13.75 13.83
C ALA A 234 11.68 14.24 15.26
N GLY A 235 11.85 13.33 16.22
CA GLY A 235 12.17 13.66 17.60
C GLY A 235 10.99 14.09 18.46
N ILE A 236 9.77 13.67 18.10
CA ILE A 236 8.53 13.99 18.82
C ILE A 236 7.75 12.71 19.16
N SER A 237 6.74 12.82 20.02
CA SER A 237 5.88 11.67 20.32
C SER A 237 4.91 11.43 19.16
N PHE A 238 4.63 10.16 18.86
CA PHE A 238 3.59 9.82 17.87
C PHE A 238 2.19 10.26 18.31
N THR A 239 1.99 10.50 19.60
CA THR A 239 0.74 11.05 20.14
C THR A 239 0.55 12.53 19.83
N ASP A 240 1.62 13.24 19.46
CA ASP A 240 1.54 14.65 19.10
C ASP A 240 0.78 14.77 17.78
N GLY A 241 -0.25 15.63 17.74
CA GLY A 241 -1.16 15.77 16.59
C GLY A 241 -2.21 14.64 16.46
N MET A 242 -2.29 13.70 17.41
CA MET A 242 -3.23 12.56 17.37
C MET A 242 -4.69 13.00 17.18
N GLY A 243 -5.11 14.07 17.84
CA GLY A 243 -6.50 14.57 17.76
C GLY A 243 -6.92 14.85 16.32
N LEU A 244 -6.09 15.57 15.56
CA LEU A 244 -6.39 15.88 14.16
C LEU A 244 -6.29 14.65 13.25
N ARG A 245 -5.37 13.71 13.53
CA ARG A 245 -5.30 12.45 12.78
C ARG A 245 -6.55 11.60 12.99
N LEU A 246 -7.10 11.56 14.20
CA LEU A 246 -8.39 10.92 14.49
C LEU A 246 -9.55 11.59 13.75
N VAL A 247 -9.59 12.93 13.72
CA VAL A 247 -10.59 13.68 12.93
C VAL A 247 -10.47 13.32 11.45
N MET A 248 -9.25 13.31 10.90
CA MET A 248 -9.01 12.93 9.51
C MET A 248 -9.41 11.47 9.23
N LEU A 249 -9.12 10.55 10.15
CA LEU A 249 -9.48 9.14 10.02
C LEU A 249 -10.99 8.97 9.97
N ILE A 250 -11.73 9.58 10.91
CA ILE A 250 -13.18 9.47 10.97
C ILE A 250 -13.82 10.13 9.75
N LEU A 251 -13.51 11.40 9.48
CA LEU A 251 -14.12 12.13 8.37
C LEU A 251 -13.72 11.55 7.01
N GLY A 252 -12.44 11.25 6.81
CA GLY A 252 -11.94 10.63 5.59
C GLY A 252 -12.57 9.27 5.32
N THR A 253 -12.68 8.41 6.35
CA THR A 253 -13.33 7.10 6.21
C THR A 253 -14.82 7.26 5.89
N LEU A 254 -15.53 8.15 6.57
CA LEU A 254 -16.94 8.44 6.28
C LEU A 254 -17.14 8.95 4.85
N ILE A 255 -16.26 9.81 4.36
CA ILE A 255 -16.28 10.30 2.97
C ILE A 255 -16.06 9.13 1.99
N CYS A 256 -15.06 8.26 2.22
CA CYS A 256 -14.82 7.08 1.39
C CYS A 256 -16.04 6.13 1.37
N ILE A 257 -16.65 5.88 2.53
CA ILE A 257 -17.84 5.04 2.67
C ILE A 257 -19.01 5.65 1.92
N PHE A 258 -19.34 6.92 2.18
CA PHE A 258 -20.46 7.60 1.53
C PHE A 258 -20.28 7.67 0.01
N TYR A 259 -19.08 8.00 -0.45
CA TYR A 259 -18.74 8.05 -1.87
C TYR A 259 -18.93 6.69 -2.55
N THR A 260 -18.45 5.63 -1.90
CA THR A 260 -18.55 4.26 -2.39
C THR A 260 -20.00 3.77 -2.40
N ILE A 261 -20.78 4.01 -1.33
CA ILE A 261 -22.21 3.67 -1.27
C ILE A 261 -22.99 4.40 -2.36
N ARG A 262 -22.75 5.70 -2.54
CA ARG A 262 -23.42 6.49 -3.59
C ARG A 262 -23.19 5.89 -4.97
N TYR A 263 -21.96 5.49 -5.28
CA TYR A 263 -21.64 4.81 -6.54
C TYR A 263 -22.29 3.43 -6.61
N ALA A 264 -22.20 2.64 -5.53
CA ALA A 264 -22.71 1.28 -5.46
C ALA A 264 -24.23 1.20 -5.66
N GLU A 265 -24.99 2.07 -5.00
CA GLU A 265 -26.45 2.15 -5.14
C GLU A 265 -26.85 2.59 -6.55
N LYS A 266 -26.09 3.51 -7.16
CA LYS A 266 -26.31 3.92 -8.55
C LYS A 266 -26.15 2.75 -9.52
N VAL A 267 -25.09 1.95 -9.35
CA VAL A 267 -24.83 0.75 -10.18
C VAL A 267 -25.86 -0.35 -9.95
N LYS A 268 -26.30 -0.53 -8.69
CA LYS A 268 -27.29 -1.53 -8.32
C LYS A 268 -28.66 -1.21 -8.93
N GLN A 269 -29.06 0.07 -8.94
CA GLN A 269 -30.31 0.52 -9.55
C GLN A 269 -30.27 0.47 -11.08
N ASP A 270 -29.17 0.90 -11.68
CA ASP A 270 -28.95 0.87 -13.13
C ASP A 270 -27.52 0.41 -13.44
N PRO A 271 -27.35 -0.87 -13.83
CA PRO A 271 -26.04 -1.42 -14.17
C PRO A 271 -25.28 -0.64 -15.25
N SER A 272 -25.99 0.05 -16.16
CA SER A 272 -25.36 0.84 -17.23
C SER A 272 -24.56 2.04 -16.72
N GLN A 273 -24.80 2.45 -15.47
CA GLN A 273 -24.05 3.51 -14.79
C GLN A 273 -22.68 3.06 -14.27
N SER A 274 -22.40 1.76 -14.29
CA SER A 274 -21.11 1.22 -13.88
C SER A 274 -19.99 1.67 -14.83
N LEU A 275 -18.87 2.12 -14.25
CA LEU A 275 -17.66 2.43 -15.00
C LEU A 275 -17.03 1.18 -15.65
N ILE A 276 -17.39 0.00 -15.16
CA ILE A 276 -16.94 -1.31 -15.68
C ILE A 276 -18.10 -2.08 -16.35
N TYR A 277 -19.18 -1.40 -16.76
CA TYR A 277 -20.35 -2.05 -17.37
C TYR A 277 -19.98 -2.95 -18.57
N ASN A 278 -19.03 -2.52 -19.40
CA ASN A 278 -18.57 -3.28 -20.56
C ASN A 278 -17.86 -4.61 -20.21
N GLN A 279 -17.39 -4.78 -18.98
CA GLN A 279 -16.73 -5.99 -18.46
C GLN A 279 -17.65 -6.83 -17.59
N LYS A 280 -18.88 -6.38 -17.32
CA LYS A 280 -19.79 -7.00 -16.34
C LYS A 280 -19.94 -8.51 -16.57
N ALA A 281 -20.30 -8.92 -17.79
CA ALA A 281 -20.55 -10.33 -18.11
C ALA A 281 -19.30 -11.21 -17.96
N GLU A 282 -18.12 -10.68 -18.29
CA GLU A 282 -16.85 -11.40 -18.14
C GLU A 282 -16.48 -11.57 -16.65
N LEU A 283 -16.63 -10.50 -15.87
CA LEU A 283 -16.35 -10.51 -14.43
C LEU A 283 -17.34 -11.39 -13.66
N GLU A 284 -18.64 -11.36 -14.00
CA GLU A 284 -19.64 -12.24 -13.40
C GLU A 284 -19.31 -13.71 -13.68
N LYS A 285 -18.95 -14.04 -14.92
CA LYS A 285 -18.52 -15.40 -15.27
C LYS A 285 -17.28 -15.83 -14.50
N HIS A 286 -16.31 -14.94 -14.32
CA HIS A 286 -15.06 -15.23 -13.61
C HIS A 286 -15.27 -15.43 -12.11
N PHE A 287 -15.95 -14.50 -11.43
CA PHE A 287 -16.07 -14.46 -9.97
C PHE A 287 -17.25 -15.24 -9.40
N LEU A 288 -18.33 -15.40 -10.17
CA LEU A 288 -19.52 -16.15 -9.73
C LEU A 288 -19.57 -17.56 -10.34
N GLY A 289 -18.76 -17.85 -11.36
CA GLY A 289 -18.72 -19.13 -12.07
C GLY A 289 -20.02 -19.45 -12.83
N ASN A 290 -20.08 -20.62 -13.46
CA ASN A 290 -21.33 -21.23 -13.95
C ASN A 290 -22.18 -21.76 -12.78
N SER A 291 -22.30 -20.98 -11.71
CA SER A 291 -23.24 -21.30 -10.63
C SER A 291 -24.63 -21.10 -11.20
N ASP A 292 -25.22 -22.17 -11.73
CA ASP A 292 -26.64 -22.21 -12.03
C ASP A 292 -27.35 -21.79 -10.75
N VAL A 293 -28.01 -20.62 -10.75
CA VAL A 293 -28.61 -19.99 -9.56
C VAL A 293 -29.62 -20.93 -8.87
N ASN A 294 -30.03 -21.98 -9.58
CA ASN A 294 -30.95 -23.02 -9.15
C ASN A 294 -30.32 -24.16 -8.33
N GLU A 295 -28.98 -24.32 -8.31
CA GLU A 295 -28.29 -25.32 -7.47
C GLU A 295 -27.36 -24.64 -6.45
N VAL A 296 -27.93 -23.95 -5.47
CA VAL A 296 -27.15 -23.42 -4.33
C VAL A 296 -26.52 -24.60 -3.59
N PRO A 297 -25.17 -24.72 -3.54
CA PRO A 297 -24.52 -25.82 -2.85
C PRO A 297 -24.92 -25.80 -1.37
N ARG A 298 -25.32 -26.96 -0.81
CA ARG A 298 -25.66 -27.05 0.61
C ARG A 298 -24.47 -26.60 1.45
N PHE A 299 -24.73 -25.68 2.38
CA PHE A 299 -23.74 -25.18 3.34
C PHE A 299 -23.55 -26.18 4.49
N ASP A 300 -22.94 -27.32 4.14
CA ASP A 300 -22.66 -28.42 5.05
C ASP A 300 -21.57 -28.08 6.06
N PHE A 301 -21.38 -28.98 7.03
CA PHE A 301 -20.39 -28.81 8.10
C PHE A 301 -18.95 -28.71 7.56
N ARG A 302 -18.62 -29.46 6.50
CA ARG A 302 -17.28 -29.45 5.89
C ARG A 302 -16.99 -28.08 5.29
N LYS A 303 -17.88 -27.55 4.46
CA LYS A 303 -17.74 -26.21 3.85
C LYS A 303 -17.66 -25.12 4.92
N LYS A 304 -18.48 -25.19 5.98
CA LYS A 304 -18.40 -24.28 7.13
C LYS A 304 -17.05 -24.35 7.82
N LEU A 305 -16.57 -25.56 8.10
CA LEU A 305 -15.28 -25.78 8.77
C LEU A 305 -14.12 -25.23 7.93
N MET A 306 -14.12 -25.47 6.62
CA MET A 306 -13.11 -24.91 5.71
C MET A 306 -13.10 -23.38 5.75
N LEU A 307 -14.27 -22.72 5.66
CA LEU A 307 -14.35 -21.26 5.75
C LEU A 307 -13.91 -20.72 7.11
N ILE A 308 -14.23 -21.42 8.21
CA ILE A 308 -13.81 -21.03 9.57
C ILE A 308 -12.30 -21.12 9.72
N ILE A 309 -11.68 -22.23 9.29
CA ILE A 309 -10.22 -22.42 9.37
C ILE A 309 -9.52 -21.36 8.52
N PHE A 310 -10.03 -21.12 7.32
CA PHE A 310 -9.49 -20.10 6.43
C PHE A 310 -9.61 -18.69 7.04
N ALA A 311 -10.77 -18.33 7.59
CA ALA A 311 -10.98 -17.04 8.28
C ALA A 311 -10.12 -16.91 9.54
N ALA A 312 -9.94 -17.99 10.31
CA ALA A 312 -9.07 -18.01 11.48
C ALA A 312 -7.60 -17.72 11.11
N GLY A 313 -7.16 -18.15 9.92
CA GLY A 313 -5.85 -17.79 9.38
C GLY A 313 -5.61 -16.29 9.34
N PHE A 314 -6.58 -15.50 8.90
CA PHE A 314 -6.47 -14.03 8.90
C PHE A 314 -6.42 -13.44 10.30
N VAL A 315 -7.19 -13.97 11.25
CA VAL A 315 -7.17 -13.51 12.65
C VAL A 315 -5.80 -13.79 13.28
N ILE A 316 -5.28 -15.00 13.07
CA ILE A 316 -3.94 -15.41 13.56
C ILE A 316 -2.85 -14.57 12.88
N MET A 317 -2.96 -14.32 11.58
CA MET A 317 -2.03 -13.46 10.83
C MET A 317 -2.00 -12.05 11.44
N VAL A 318 -3.16 -11.42 11.64
CA VAL A 318 -3.23 -10.07 12.23
C VAL A 318 -2.62 -10.06 13.63
N PHE A 319 -2.90 -11.07 14.45
CA PHE A 319 -2.30 -11.20 15.78
C PHE A 319 -0.78 -11.41 15.71
N GLY A 320 -0.29 -12.27 14.83
CA GLY A 320 1.13 -12.59 14.67
C GLY A 320 1.95 -11.40 14.15
N VAL A 321 1.41 -10.62 13.20
CA VAL A 321 2.06 -9.38 12.74
C VAL A 321 2.14 -8.38 13.89
N LYS A 322 1.06 -8.22 14.66
CA LYS A 322 0.99 -7.23 15.73
C LYS A 322 1.84 -7.59 16.96
N GLU A 323 1.72 -8.81 17.48
CA GLU A 323 2.30 -9.20 18.78
C GLU A 323 3.64 -9.91 18.63
N TRP A 324 3.86 -10.63 17.52
CA TRP A 324 5.07 -11.43 17.31
C TRP A 324 5.99 -10.87 16.22
N GLY A 325 5.61 -9.75 15.60
CA GLY A 325 6.40 -9.10 14.55
C GLY A 325 6.58 -9.98 13.32
N TRP A 326 5.62 -10.85 13.02
CA TRP A 326 5.69 -11.73 11.85
C TRP A 326 5.86 -10.94 10.56
N LEU A 327 6.76 -11.45 9.71
CA LEU A 327 6.96 -10.97 8.35
C LEU A 327 6.33 -11.97 7.37
N PHE A 328 6.49 -11.72 6.08
CA PHE A 328 5.86 -12.51 5.02
C PHE A 328 6.22 -14.00 5.06
N ASN A 329 7.39 -14.38 5.56
CA ASN A 329 7.80 -15.78 5.66
C ASN A 329 6.93 -16.56 6.68
N GLU A 330 6.71 -15.99 7.86
CA GLU A 330 5.86 -16.58 8.90
C GLU A 330 4.40 -16.61 8.46
N ILE A 331 3.93 -15.54 7.82
CA ILE A 331 2.57 -15.46 7.26
C ILE A 331 2.38 -16.53 6.17
N SER A 332 3.33 -16.66 5.25
CA SER A 332 3.31 -17.69 4.20
C SER A 332 3.28 -19.09 4.80
N SER A 333 4.07 -19.33 5.85
CA SER A 333 4.12 -20.60 6.58
C SER A 333 2.78 -20.92 7.25
N LEU A 334 2.11 -19.93 7.83
CA LEU A 334 0.76 -20.09 8.41
C LEU A 334 -0.24 -20.56 7.35
N PHE A 335 -0.31 -19.85 6.21
CA PHE A 335 -1.26 -20.20 5.15
C PHE A 335 -0.90 -21.51 4.46
N LEU A 336 0.39 -21.85 4.36
CA LEU A 336 0.82 -23.17 3.92
C LEU A 336 0.37 -24.27 4.89
N ALA A 337 0.48 -24.06 6.20
CA ALA A 337 -0.05 -24.98 7.20
C ALA A 337 -1.58 -25.15 7.07
N ILE A 338 -2.32 -24.06 6.86
CA ILE A 338 -3.75 -24.08 6.57
C ILE A 338 -4.05 -24.88 5.29
N THR A 339 -3.23 -24.74 4.25
CA THR A 339 -3.36 -25.52 3.00
C THR A 339 -3.35 -27.02 3.30
N PHE A 340 -2.37 -27.49 4.10
CA PHE A 340 -2.31 -28.90 4.49
C PHE A 340 -3.54 -29.34 5.30
N ILE A 341 -4.02 -28.52 6.23
CA ILE A 341 -5.24 -28.81 6.99
C ILE A 341 -6.45 -28.93 6.06
N LEU A 342 -6.59 -28.01 5.09
CA LEU A 342 -7.68 -28.02 4.12
C LEU A 342 -7.60 -29.22 3.17
N ALA A 343 -6.41 -29.76 2.88
CA ALA A 343 -6.28 -30.99 2.09
C ALA A 343 -7.06 -32.16 2.70
N PHE A 344 -6.93 -32.36 4.02
CA PHE A 344 -7.65 -33.42 4.73
C PHE A 344 -9.16 -33.17 4.84
N ILE A 345 -9.59 -31.91 4.90
CA ILE A 345 -11.00 -31.55 5.12
C ILE A 345 -11.77 -31.45 3.80
N SER A 346 -11.13 -31.02 2.71
CA SER A 346 -11.76 -30.74 1.41
C SER A 346 -12.54 -31.94 0.85
N GLY A 347 -12.03 -33.15 1.09
CA GLY A 347 -12.52 -34.40 0.50
C GLY A 347 -12.33 -34.45 -1.01
N LEU A 348 -11.40 -33.67 -1.55
CA LEU A 348 -10.86 -33.83 -2.89
C LEU A 348 -9.84 -34.97 -2.91
N SER A 349 -9.61 -35.58 -4.07
CA SER A 349 -8.44 -36.46 -4.24
C SER A 349 -7.16 -35.63 -4.18
N GLU A 350 -6.02 -36.25 -3.85
CA GLU A 350 -4.72 -35.56 -3.82
C GLU A 350 -4.43 -34.86 -5.16
N LYS A 351 -4.68 -35.55 -6.28
CA LYS A 351 -4.48 -35.01 -7.63
C LYS A 351 -5.36 -33.80 -7.90
N ASP A 352 -6.64 -33.87 -7.53
CA ASP A 352 -7.56 -32.74 -7.72
C ASP A 352 -7.17 -31.57 -6.82
N PHE A 353 -6.81 -31.83 -5.56
CA PHE A 353 -6.37 -30.80 -4.64
C PHE A 353 -5.15 -30.05 -5.16
N VAL A 354 -4.10 -30.77 -5.58
CA VAL A 354 -2.88 -30.16 -6.11
C VAL A 354 -3.17 -29.41 -7.41
N SER A 355 -3.97 -29.99 -8.30
CA SER A 355 -4.35 -29.33 -9.57
C SER A 355 -5.07 -28.00 -9.33
N GLU A 356 -5.99 -27.97 -8.37
CA GLU A 356 -6.79 -26.78 -8.06
C GLU A 356 -5.99 -25.75 -7.27
N PHE A 357 -5.06 -26.20 -6.42
CA PHE A 357 -4.09 -25.32 -5.77
C PHE A 357 -3.18 -24.64 -6.81
N VAL A 358 -2.64 -25.39 -7.76
CA VAL A 358 -1.78 -24.83 -8.82
C VAL A 358 -2.59 -23.89 -9.72
N ALA A 359 -3.82 -24.24 -10.08
CA ALA A 359 -4.70 -23.37 -10.86
C ALA A 359 -4.96 -22.04 -10.15
N GLY A 360 -5.35 -22.08 -8.87
CA GLY A 360 -5.57 -20.87 -8.08
C GLY A 360 -4.31 -20.02 -7.90
N ALA A 361 -3.14 -20.63 -7.75
CA ALA A 361 -1.86 -19.90 -7.72
C ALA A 361 -1.55 -19.26 -9.09
N SER A 362 -1.84 -19.97 -10.19
CA SER A 362 -1.65 -19.47 -11.56
C SER A 362 -2.50 -18.23 -11.86
N ASP A 363 -3.73 -18.17 -11.34
CA ASP A 363 -4.60 -16.99 -11.49
C ASP A 363 -3.98 -15.73 -10.87
N LEU A 364 -3.14 -15.88 -9.84
CA LEU A 364 -2.47 -14.77 -9.17
C LEU A 364 -1.05 -14.48 -9.69
N LEU A 365 -0.53 -15.31 -10.60
CA LEU A 365 0.79 -15.10 -11.20
C LEU A 365 0.89 -13.74 -11.90
N GLY A 366 -0.18 -13.31 -12.56
CA GLY A 366 -0.24 -12.00 -13.19
C GLY A 366 0.01 -10.88 -12.18
N VAL A 367 -0.65 -10.94 -11.03
CA VAL A 367 -0.51 -9.94 -9.95
C VAL A 367 0.89 -9.97 -9.35
N ALA A 368 1.47 -11.15 -9.14
CA ALA A 368 2.85 -11.28 -8.69
C ALA A 368 3.85 -10.58 -9.63
N LEU A 369 3.68 -10.71 -10.94
CA LEU A 369 4.53 -10.02 -11.92
C LEU A 369 4.34 -8.49 -11.91
N VAL A 370 3.13 -8.01 -11.65
CA VAL A 370 2.85 -6.57 -11.47
C VAL A 370 3.60 -6.03 -10.25
N ILE A 371 3.61 -6.77 -9.12
CA ILE A 371 4.35 -6.42 -7.91
C ILE A 371 5.86 -6.34 -8.19
N ALA A 372 6.42 -7.34 -8.88
CA ALA A 372 7.84 -7.36 -9.24
C ALA A 372 8.24 -6.17 -10.13
N LEU A 373 7.43 -5.86 -11.14
CA LEU A 373 7.66 -4.71 -12.03
C LEU A 373 7.57 -3.38 -11.28
N ALA A 374 6.60 -3.24 -10.38
CA ALA A 374 6.44 -2.05 -9.55
C ALA A 374 7.68 -1.81 -8.67
N ARG A 375 8.26 -2.87 -8.08
CA ARG A 375 9.52 -2.77 -7.32
C ARG A 375 10.69 -2.33 -8.20
N GLY A 376 10.74 -2.79 -9.46
CA GLY A 376 11.79 -2.40 -10.41
C GLY A 376 11.91 -0.88 -10.61
N VAL A 377 10.79 -0.15 -10.58
CA VAL A 377 10.82 1.33 -10.67
C VAL A 377 11.58 1.94 -9.49
N THR A 378 11.26 1.49 -8.28
CA THR A 378 11.89 1.98 -7.05
C THR A 378 13.38 1.61 -7.01
N ILE A 379 13.75 0.43 -7.49
CA ILE A 379 15.16 0.00 -7.61
C ILE A 379 15.96 0.94 -8.50
N ILE A 380 15.41 1.39 -9.65
CA ILE A 380 16.10 2.35 -10.51
C ILE A 380 16.36 3.67 -9.79
N MET A 381 15.38 4.16 -9.03
CA MET A 381 15.53 5.39 -8.25
C MET A 381 16.59 5.24 -7.15
N GLU A 382 16.56 4.11 -6.43
CA GLU A 382 17.54 3.75 -5.42
C GLU A 382 18.95 3.68 -6.05
N GLN A 383 19.14 2.98 -7.16
CA GLN A 383 20.44 2.86 -7.83
C GLN A 383 20.96 4.19 -8.41
N ALA A 384 20.06 5.05 -8.88
CA ALA A 384 20.41 6.37 -9.39
C ALA A 384 20.68 7.42 -8.29
N GLN A 385 20.37 7.09 -7.02
CA GLN A 385 20.57 7.97 -5.86
C GLN A 385 19.94 9.37 -6.09
N ILE A 386 18.73 9.41 -6.65
CA ILE A 386 18.05 10.69 -6.95
C ILE A 386 17.03 11.11 -5.88
N SER A 387 16.63 10.18 -5.01
CA SER A 387 15.63 10.41 -3.94
C SER A 387 16.06 11.52 -2.98
N ASP A 388 17.32 11.48 -2.52
CA ASP A 388 17.91 12.46 -1.61
C ASP A 388 18.07 13.82 -2.26
N THR A 389 18.44 13.85 -3.55
CA THR A 389 18.50 15.09 -4.34
C THR A 389 17.13 15.75 -4.45
N LEU A 390 16.08 14.96 -4.72
CA LEU A 390 14.71 15.46 -4.79
C LEU A 390 14.29 16.07 -3.43
N LEU A 391 14.58 15.37 -2.34
CA LEU A 391 14.33 15.86 -0.98
C LEU A 391 15.05 17.20 -0.72
N TYR A 392 16.35 17.27 -1.03
CA TYR A 392 17.17 18.46 -0.82
C TYR A 392 16.66 19.69 -1.58
N TRP A 393 16.23 19.51 -2.83
CA TRP A 393 15.66 20.60 -3.64
C TRP A 393 14.33 21.08 -3.07
N LEU A 394 13.46 20.15 -2.66
CA LEU A 394 12.15 20.50 -2.12
C LEU A 394 12.28 21.17 -0.75
N SER A 395 13.17 20.71 0.13
CA SER A 395 13.37 21.31 1.46
C SER A 395 13.95 22.73 1.39
N SER A 396 14.80 23.01 0.41
CA SER A 396 15.41 24.34 0.22
C SER A 396 14.40 25.41 -0.22
N GLY A 397 13.26 25.03 -0.79
CA GLY A 397 12.25 25.95 -1.32
C GLY A 397 11.21 26.45 -0.32
N VAL A 398 11.15 25.88 0.90
CA VAL A 398 10.02 26.07 1.84
C VAL A 398 10.34 26.92 3.08
N SER A 399 11.61 27.28 3.30
CA SER A 399 12.11 27.88 4.55
C SER A 399 11.66 29.32 4.85
N HIS A 400 10.98 29.99 3.91
CA HIS A 400 10.57 31.39 4.03
C HIS A 400 9.04 31.61 4.00
N MET A 401 8.25 30.56 4.22
CA MET A 401 6.78 30.61 4.15
C MET A 401 6.14 30.84 5.52
N SER A 402 4.95 31.44 5.57
CA SER A 402 4.13 31.50 6.79
C SER A 402 3.57 30.11 7.15
N GLY A 403 3.30 29.83 8.43
CA GLY A 403 2.88 28.50 8.91
C GLY A 403 1.79 27.77 8.11
N VAL A 404 0.67 28.42 7.77
CA VAL A 404 -0.42 27.78 6.99
C VAL A 404 -0.03 27.48 5.54
N ILE A 405 0.70 28.40 4.90
CA ILE A 405 1.23 28.18 3.55
C ILE A 405 2.26 27.06 3.58
N PHE A 406 3.13 27.06 4.60
CA PHE A 406 4.12 26.02 4.82
C PHE A 406 3.47 24.64 4.97
N SER A 407 2.46 24.47 5.84
CA SER A 407 1.79 23.17 6.03
C SER A 407 1.14 22.66 4.74
N THR A 408 0.52 23.56 3.97
CA THR A 408 -0.10 23.24 2.68
C THR A 408 0.94 22.85 1.62
N VAL A 409 2.04 23.60 1.52
CA VAL A 409 3.12 23.28 0.57
C VAL A 409 3.80 21.97 0.95
N MET A 410 4.01 21.70 2.24
CA MET A 410 4.53 20.41 2.71
C MET A 410 3.63 19.25 2.30
N PHE A 411 2.30 19.40 2.35
CA PHE A 411 1.38 18.38 1.86
C PHE A 411 1.60 18.07 0.37
N PHE A 412 1.73 19.09 -0.49
CA PHE A 412 2.03 18.89 -1.92
C PHE A 412 3.43 18.33 -2.16
N VAL A 413 4.43 18.73 -1.37
CA VAL A 413 5.77 18.16 -1.39
C VAL A 413 5.71 16.66 -1.11
N PHE A 414 4.92 16.23 -0.12
CA PHE A 414 4.76 14.81 0.19
C PHE A 414 3.88 14.04 -0.78
N ILE A 415 2.94 14.69 -1.49
CA ILE A 415 2.29 14.10 -2.66
C ILE A 415 3.34 13.80 -3.73
N LEU A 416 4.18 14.79 -4.07
CA LEU A 416 5.22 14.61 -5.10
C LEU A 416 6.24 13.54 -4.69
N LEU A 417 6.73 13.58 -3.46
CA LEU A 417 7.65 12.57 -2.93
C LEU A 417 6.99 11.19 -2.84
N GLY A 418 5.73 11.10 -2.44
CA GLY A 418 4.99 9.83 -2.34
C GLY A 418 4.72 9.16 -3.68
N PHE A 419 4.72 9.91 -4.78
CA PHE A 419 4.66 9.33 -6.14
C PHE A 419 5.94 8.56 -6.48
N PHE A 420 7.09 9.11 -6.10
CA PHE A 420 8.40 8.54 -6.40
C PHE A 420 8.88 7.55 -5.34
N ILE A 421 8.53 7.79 -4.07
CA ILE A 421 8.92 7.02 -2.90
C ILE A 421 7.62 6.52 -2.24
N PRO A 422 6.99 5.46 -2.80
CA PRO A 422 5.70 4.97 -2.31
C PRO A 422 5.77 4.34 -0.92
N SER A 423 6.98 3.97 -0.44
CA SER A 423 7.16 3.38 0.88
C SER A 423 6.97 4.41 1.98
N SER A 424 5.97 4.20 2.85
CA SER A 424 5.72 5.10 3.98
C SER A 424 6.92 5.19 4.91
N SER A 425 7.36 4.07 5.48
CA SER A 425 8.49 4.05 6.40
C SER A 425 9.80 4.51 5.75
N GLY A 426 10.00 4.22 4.45
CA GLY A 426 11.18 4.70 3.71
C GLY A 426 11.19 6.22 3.56
N LEU A 427 10.07 6.81 3.16
CA LEU A 427 9.92 8.26 3.05
C LEU A 427 10.06 8.95 4.42
N ALA A 428 9.54 8.35 5.49
CA ALA A 428 9.65 8.88 6.85
C ALA A 428 11.12 9.03 7.31
N VAL A 429 11.92 7.95 7.26
CA VAL A 429 13.31 7.99 7.76
C VAL A 429 14.24 8.84 6.89
N LEU A 430 13.90 9.00 5.61
CA LEU A 430 14.61 9.87 4.69
C LEU A 430 14.28 11.35 4.94
N SER A 431 13.00 11.68 5.08
CA SER A 431 12.55 13.08 5.07
C SER A 431 12.50 13.73 6.45
N MET A 432 12.09 13.03 7.50
CA MET A 432 11.82 13.64 8.82
C MET A 432 13.02 14.32 9.46
N PRO A 433 14.25 13.76 9.45
CA PRO A 433 15.40 14.45 10.01
C PRO A 433 15.70 15.80 9.34
N VAL A 434 15.37 15.92 8.05
CA VAL A 434 15.63 17.11 7.24
C VAL A 434 14.46 18.09 7.29
N MET A 435 13.23 17.59 7.18
CA MET A 435 12.04 18.40 7.05
C MET A 435 11.44 18.80 8.41
N ALA A 436 11.45 17.91 9.41
CA ALA A 436 10.86 18.23 10.72
C ALA A 436 11.46 19.50 11.36
N PRO A 437 12.79 19.73 11.35
CA PRO A 437 13.37 20.97 11.88
C PRO A 437 12.94 22.25 11.16
N LEU A 438 12.43 22.17 9.92
CA LEU A 438 11.90 23.35 9.21
C LEU A 438 10.64 23.89 9.87
N ALA A 439 9.87 23.05 10.58
CA ALA A 439 8.73 23.52 11.38
C ALA A 439 9.19 24.54 12.43
N ASP A 440 10.31 24.27 13.11
CA ASP A 440 10.85 25.16 14.14
C ASP A 440 11.28 26.51 13.54
N VAL A 441 11.82 26.51 12.33
CA VAL A 441 12.25 27.72 11.60
C VAL A 441 11.04 28.59 11.22
N VAL A 442 9.94 27.94 10.82
CA VAL A 442 8.70 28.62 10.40
C VAL A 442 7.77 28.94 11.59
N GLY A 443 8.07 28.42 12.78
CA GLY A 443 7.31 28.67 14.01
C GLY A 443 6.03 27.83 14.12
N VAL A 444 6.02 26.61 13.59
CA VAL A 444 4.90 25.65 13.73
C VAL A 444 5.37 24.39 14.46
N ASN A 445 4.44 23.61 15.00
CA ASN A 445 4.77 22.35 15.65
C ASN A 445 5.21 21.28 14.61
N ARG A 446 6.17 20.42 14.98
CA ARG A 446 6.71 19.38 14.08
C ARG A 446 5.66 18.32 13.70
N ASP A 447 4.61 18.10 14.50
CA ASP A 447 3.53 17.16 14.19
C ASP A 447 2.69 17.58 12.97
N VAL A 448 2.70 18.88 12.62
CA VAL A 448 2.13 19.40 11.37
C VAL A 448 2.83 18.80 10.16
N ILE A 449 4.17 18.66 10.22
CA ILE A 449 4.95 18.03 9.15
C ILE A 449 4.67 16.53 9.08
N ILE A 450 4.55 15.85 10.23
CA ILE A 450 4.15 14.44 10.27
C ILE A 450 2.78 14.25 9.61
N SER A 451 1.82 15.11 9.91
CA SER A 451 0.47 15.05 9.34
C SER A 451 0.47 15.37 7.85
N ALA A 452 1.22 16.39 7.41
CA ALA A 452 1.40 16.71 6.00
C ALA A 452 2.05 15.56 5.21
N TYR A 453 3.03 14.89 5.80
CA TYR A 453 3.64 13.67 5.26
C TYR A 453 2.64 12.55 5.10
N ASN A 454 1.96 12.19 6.19
CA ASN A 454 1.08 11.05 6.21
C ASN A 454 -0.11 11.25 5.26
N TRP A 455 -0.65 12.48 5.22
CA TRP A 455 -1.78 12.82 4.36
C TRP A 455 -1.35 12.97 2.90
N GLY A 456 -0.22 13.63 2.63
CA GLY A 456 0.26 13.85 1.26
C GLY A 456 0.70 12.56 0.59
N GLN A 457 1.45 11.72 1.29
CA GLN A 457 1.81 10.40 0.77
C GLN A 457 0.58 9.47 0.70
N GLY A 458 -0.28 9.50 1.72
CA GLY A 458 -1.47 8.66 1.80
C GLY A 458 -2.49 8.94 0.70
N ILE A 459 -2.75 10.20 0.34
CA ILE A 459 -3.63 10.51 -0.80
C ILE A 459 -3.00 10.05 -2.13
N MET A 460 -1.69 10.19 -2.26
CA MET A 460 -0.96 9.78 -3.46
C MET A 460 -1.02 8.26 -3.66
N SER A 461 -1.05 7.48 -2.56
CA SER A 461 -1.21 6.02 -2.60
C SER A 461 -2.43 5.56 -3.38
N PHE A 462 -3.48 6.38 -3.50
CA PHE A 462 -4.70 6.03 -4.22
C PHE A 462 -4.45 5.76 -5.71
N ILE A 463 -3.40 6.33 -6.31
CA ILE A 463 -3.16 6.24 -7.75
C ILE A 463 -1.70 5.95 -8.13
N THR A 464 -0.75 5.93 -7.19
CA THR A 464 0.66 5.68 -7.51
C THR A 464 0.85 4.31 -8.18
N PRO A 465 1.29 4.23 -9.45
CA PRO A 465 1.42 2.97 -10.18
C PRO A 465 2.44 1.98 -9.58
N THR A 466 3.43 2.50 -8.87
CA THR A 466 4.45 1.70 -8.16
C THR A 466 3.98 1.21 -6.80
N GLY A 467 2.81 1.66 -6.34
CA GLY A 467 2.14 1.15 -5.15
C GLY A 467 1.24 -0.05 -5.44
N LEU A 468 0.42 -0.41 -4.47
CA LEU A 468 -0.42 -1.60 -4.53
C LEU A 468 -1.68 -1.45 -5.40
N VAL A 469 -1.96 -0.25 -5.94
CA VAL A 469 -3.18 0.01 -6.72
C VAL A 469 -3.25 -0.88 -7.95
N LEU A 470 -2.15 -1.00 -8.72
CA LEU A 470 -2.17 -1.79 -9.95
C LEU A 470 -2.26 -3.29 -9.67
N ALA A 471 -1.64 -3.77 -8.59
CA ALA A 471 -1.79 -5.14 -8.14
C ALA A 471 -3.25 -5.42 -7.73
N SER A 472 -3.84 -4.52 -6.94
CA SER A 472 -5.24 -4.59 -6.51
C SER A 472 -6.22 -4.60 -7.68
N LEU A 473 -5.99 -3.76 -8.68
CA LEU A 473 -6.81 -3.70 -9.89
C LEU A 473 -6.63 -4.93 -10.79
N ALA A 474 -5.43 -5.51 -10.83
CA ALA A 474 -5.16 -6.73 -11.57
C ALA A 474 -5.88 -7.95 -10.95
N MET A 475 -5.98 -8.04 -9.62
CA MET A 475 -6.68 -9.12 -8.89
C MET A 475 -8.16 -9.28 -9.27
N VAL A 476 -8.74 -8.24 -9.84
CA VAL A 476 -10.18 -8.05 -10.07
C VAL A 476 -10.47 -7.68 -11.52
N HIS A 477 -9.45 -7.73 -12.38
CA HIS A 477 -9.54 -7.46 -13.81
C HIS A 477 -10.15 -6.09 -14.16
N VAL A 478 -9.91 -5.07 -13.33
CA VAL A 478 -10.31 -3.68 -13.59
C VAL A 478 -9.11 -2.90 -14.12
N THR A 479 -9.33 -2.04 -15.11
CA THR A 479 -8.26 -1.22 -15.70
C THR A 479 -8.04 0.09 -14.94
N PHE A 480 -6.80 0.60 -14.99
CA PHE A 480 -6.38 1.77 -14.21
C PHE A 480 -7.11 3.06 -14.59
N ASP A 481 -7.51 3.25 -15.84
CA ASP A 481 -8.31 4.41 -16.28
C ASP A 481 -9.68 4.48 -15.59
N LYS A 482 -10.33 3.34 -15.40
CA LYS A 482 -11.64 3.26 -14.73
C LYS A 482 -11.51 3.59 -13.26
N TRP A 483 -10.43 3.08 -12.64
CA TRP A 483 -10.07 3.44 -11.28
C TRP A 483 -9.78 4.93 -11.13
N LEU A 484 -8.95 5.51 -12.00
CA LEU A 484 -8.65 6.94 -12.00
C LEU A 484 -9.93 7.78 -12.12
N LYS A 485 -10.82 7.42 -13.06
CA LYS A 485 -12.10 8.11 -13.26
C LYS A 485 -13.00 8.02 -12.02
N PHE A 486 -12.96 6.89 -11.31
CA PHE A 486 -13.68 6.71 -10.05
C PHE A 486 -13.07 7.50 -8.90
N VAL A 487 -11.76 7.46 -8.70
CA VAL A 487 -11.12 7.95 -7.48
C VAL A 487 -10.75 9.44 -7.55
N TRP A 488 -10.59 10.01 -8.74
CA TRP A 488 -10.15 11.40 -8.90
C TRP A 488 -11.03 12.43 -8.16
N PRO A 489 -12.38 12.39 -8.24
CA PRO A 489 -13.22 13.30 -7.46
C PRO A 489 -13.04 13.11 -5.95
N LEU A 490 -12.87 11.88 -5.50
CA LEU A 490 -12.67 11.55 -4.09
C LEU A 490 -11.33 12.10 -3.58
N MET A 491 -10.26 11.99 -4.36
CA MET A 491 -8.97 12.60 -4.03
C MET A 491 -9.10 14.11 -3.85
N ALA A 492 -9.83 14.81 -4.73
CA ALA A 492 -10.03 16.25 -4.58
C ALA A 492 -10.75 16.60 -3.26
N ILE A 493 -11.79 15.83 -2.88
CA ILE A 493 -12.54 16.04 -1.63
C ILE A 493 -11.65 15.80 -0.41
N ILE A 494 -10.93 14.68 -0.38
CA ILE A 494 -10.03 14.31 0.72
C ILE A 494 -8.84 15.26 0.81
N GLY A 495 -8.30 15.69 -0.33
CA GLY A 495 -7.20 16.66 -0.41
C GLY A 495 -7.62 18.02 0.14
N LEU A 496 -8.83 18.48 -0.19
CA LEU A 496 -9.37 19.71 0.39
C LEU A 496 -9.54 19.59 1.92
N LEU A 497 -10.07 18.47 2.40
CA LEU A 497 -10.17 18.19 3.84
C LEU A 497 -8.78 18.23 4.52
N ALA A 498 -7.77 17.59 3.91
CA ALA A 498 -6.41 17.60 4.41
C ALA A 498 -5.83 19.01 4.51
N ILE A 499 -6.00 19.84 3.46
CA ILE A 499 -5.53 21.23 3.45
C ILE A 499 -6.21 22.05 4.56
N ILE A 500 -7.52 21.89 4.75
CA ILE A 500 -8.26 22.60 5.81
C ILE A 500 -7.74 22.18 7.19
N LEU A 501 -7.60 20.87 7.45
CA LEU A 501 -7.13 20.37 8.74
C LEU A 501 -5.66 20.75 9.03
N LEU A 502 -4.80 20.80 8.00
CA LEU A 502 -3.42 21.29 8.13
C LEU A 502 -3.35 22.80 8.35
N GLY A 503 -4.31 23.56 7.85
CA GLY A 503 -4.44 24.98 8.18
C GLY A 503 -4.82 25.17 9.64
N VAL A 504 -5.79 24.38 10.13
CA VAL A 504 -6.21 24.40 11.55
C VAL A 504 -5.08 23.96 12.48
N SER A 505 -4.30 22.94 12.10
CA SER A 505 -3.20 22.41 12.93
C SER A 505 -2.11 23.43 13.25
N VAL A 506 -1.99 24.50 12.45
CA VAL A 506 -1.00 25.57 12.67
C VAL A 506 -1.39 26.48 13.84
N TYR A 507 -2.66 26.52 14.22
CA TYR A 507 -3.20 27.38 15.28
C TYR A 507 -3.50 26.63 16.59
N LEU A 508 -3.34 25.30 16.60
CA LEU A 508 -3.45 24.44 17.79
C LEU A 508 -2.06 24.20 18.37
#